data_AF-A0A9X8WPC2-F1
#
_entry.id   AF-A0A9X8WPC2-F1
#
_cell.length_a   1.000
_cell.length_b   1.000
_cell.length_c   1.000
_cell.angle_alpha   90.00
_cell.angle_beta   90.00
_cell.angle_gamma   90.00
#
_symmetry.space_group_name_H-M   'P 1'
#
loop_
_entity.id
_entity.type
_entity.pdbx_description
1 polymer ?
#
loop_
_entity_poly.entity_id
_entity_poly.type
_entity_poly.pdbx_seq_one_letter_code
_entity_poly.pdbx_strand_id
1 'polypeptide(L)'
;MKKGIYFEYINKIENLNVMRGKILLSTYAKEKGISPMKIRCEYDEYSENNFLNQVLKKACISILCRINDNSIQGKIKKILSYFQNVDLIYIDRKKLLDYKFYKNNDRFKDCYLLARLILLNLSMDNSQNNQEAFSILFEINTLYEEYIGILIKSIWDNSFRETYIQDKSKFLLKNEQTGKKNFNLRPDIVLYDLKNEYEIIIDTKWKAIEVDSNVFYRSSDIYQMYAYITAYENAKRCILLYPCIQKDKNYSSWKLSESFKGKFIEAKTVRLDDIKNTKNDLKKIIFNYKF
;
A
#
# COMPACT_ATOMS: atom_id res chain seq x y z
N MET A 1 -18.92 1.96 -10.06
CA MET A 1 -20.02 2.01 -11.05
C MET A 1 -21.41 1.66 -10.52
N LYS A 2 -21.61 0.81 -9.51
CA LYS A 2 -22.96 0.52 -8.96
C LYS A 2 -23.75 1.76 -8.48
N LYS A 3 -23.04 2.82 -8.06
CA LYS A 3 -23.61 4.11 -7.66
C LYS A 3 -23.45 5.20 -8.75
N GLY A 4 -23.30 4.79 -10.02
CA GLY A 4 -23.08 5.68 -11.17
C GLY A 4 -21.61 6.07 -11.42
N ILE A 5 -21.37 6.67 -12.59
CA ILE A 5 -20.12 7.36 -12.96
C ILE A 5 -20.01 8.69 -12.21
N TYR A 6 -18.79 9.23 -12.09
CA TYR A 6 -18.58 10.54 -11.47
C TYR A 6 -18.84 11.66 -12.48
N PHE A 7 -19.61 12.67 -12.08
CA PHE A 7 -19.78 13.91 -12.83
C PHE A 7 -19.23 15.06 -12.01
N GLU A 8 -18.65 16.04 -12.69
CA GLU A 8 -18.27 17.31 -12.07
C GLU A 8 -18.48 18.47 -13.03
N TYR A 9 -18.55 19.68 -12.46
CA TYR A 9 -18.58 20.90 -13.24
C TYR A 9 -17.18 21.18 -13.81
N ILE A 10 -17.09 21.22 -15.13
CA ILE A 10 -15.87 21.52 -15.87
C ILE A 10 -16.09 22.83 -16.59
N ASN A 11 -15.17 23.78 -16.39
CA ASN A 11 -15.18 25.03 -17.14
C ASN A 11 -14.87 24.75 -18.62
N LYS A 12 -15.79 25.17 -19.50
CA LYS A 12 -15.67 25.05 -20.94
C LYS A 12 -15.71 26.42 -21.60
N ILE A 13 -14.89 26.58 -22.63
CA ILE A 13 -14.89 27.74 -23.51
C ILE A 13 -15.21 27.26 -24.93
N GLU A 14 -16.34 27.70 -25.47
CA GLU A 14 -16.85 27.23 -26.76
C GLU A 14 -17.55 28.34 -27.55
N ASN A 15 -17.54 28.24 -28.89
CA ASN A 15 -18.25 29.15 -29.79
C ASN A 15 -19.66 28.59 -30.09
N LEU A 16 -20.70 29.16 -29.47
CA LEU A 16 -22.08 28.67 -29.51
C LEU A 16 -23.00 29.58 -30.35
N ASN A 17 -24.05 29.01 -30.95
CA ASN A 17 -25.09 29.81 -31.64
C ASN A 17 -26.04 30.53 -30.67
N VAL A 18 -26.00 30.17 -29.39
CA VAL A 18 -26.85 30.70 -28.32
C VAL A 18 -25.98 31.11 -27.13
N MET A 19 -26.44 32.09 -26.36
CA MET A 19 -25.72 32.52 -25.15
C MET A 19 -25.84 31.45 -24.05
N ARG A 20 -24.70 31.03 -23.51
CA ARG A 20 -24.62 30.13 -22.34
C ARG A 20 -23.53 30.62 -21.39
N GLY A 21 -23.85 30.91 -20.15
CA GLY A 21 -22.86 31.42 -19.18
C GLY A 21 -22.32 32.81 -19.55
N LYS A 22 -21.02 33.01 -19.34
CA LYS A 22 -20.34 34.31 -19.51
C LYS A 22 -19.84 34.49 -20.94
N ILE A 23 -20.14 35.64 -21.56
CA ILE A 23 -19.62 35.97 -22.90
C ILE A 23 -18.19 36.52 -22.78
N LEU A 24 -17.27 35.96 -23.58
CA LEU A 24 -15.91 36.46 -23.69
C LEU A 24 -15.81 37.48 -24.84
N LEU A 25 -16.14 38.74 -24.52
CA LEU A 25 -16.17 39.84 -25.50
C LEU A 25 -14.79 40.24 -26.04
N SER A 26 -13.72 40.08 -25.24
CA SER A 26 -12.36 40.53 -25.59
C SER A 26 -11.68 39.71 -26.69
N THR A 27 -12.14 38.48 -26.94
CA THR A 27 -11.63 37.58 -28.00
C THR A 27 -12.33 37.77 -29.34
N TYR A 28 -13.56 38.31 -29.33
CA TYR A 28 -14.36 38.54 -30.53
C TYR A 28 -13.77 39.60 -31.48
N ALA A 29 -13.10 40.61 -30.93
CA ALA A 29 -12.49 41.68 -31.72
C ALA A 29 -11.21 41.22 -32.47
N LYS A 30 -10.57 40.13 -32.02
CA LYS A 30 -9.33 39.60 -32.61
C LYS A 30 -9.57 38.51 -33.66
N GLU A 31 -10.65 37.73 -33.53
CA GLU A 31 -11.01 36.68 -34.49
C GLU A 31 -11.88 37.25 -35.64
N LYS A 32 -11.33 38.22 -36.40
CA LYS A 32 -11.92 38.64 -37.68
C LYS A 32 -11.76 37.52 -38.71
N GLY A 33 -12.68 36.56 -38.77
CA GLY A 33 -12.69 35.63 -39.91
C GLY A 33 -13.49 34.34 -39.82
N ILE A 34 -14.09 33.96 -38.69
CA ILE A 34 -14.78 32.66 -38.59
C ILE A 34 -16.22 32.84 -38.09
N SER A 35 -17.13 32.98 -39.05
CA SER A 35 -18.60 32.98 -38.94
C SER A 35 -19.24 34.05 -38.03
N PRO A 36 -19.97 35.04 -38.60
CA PRO A 36 -20.61 36.13 -37.83
C PRO A 36 -21.76 35.71 -36.89
N MET A 37 -22.00 34.41 -36.67
CA MET A 37 -23.16 33.90 -35.92
C MET A 37 -22.83 33.14 -34.62
N LYS A 38 -21.55 32.98 -34.23
CA LYS A 38 -21.17 32.16 -33.06
C LYS A 38 -20.55 32.95 -31.91
N ILE A 39 -21.22 32.95 -30.76
CA ILE A 39 -20.83 33.62 -29.52
C ILE A 39 -19.87 32.75 -28.71
N ARG A 40 -18.65 33.27 -28.50
CA ARG A 40 -17.68 32.66 -27.57
C ARG A 40 -18.14 32.80 -26.13
N CYS A 41 -18.47 31.67 -25.53
CA CYS A 41 -19.06 31.54 -24.21
C CYS A 41 -18.15 30.72 -23.29
N GLU A 42 -17.99 31.17 -22.05
CA GLU A 42 -17.37 30.45 -20.94
C GLU A 42 -18.48 30.01 -19.98
N TYR A 43 -18.61 28.71 -19.74
CA TYR A 43 -19.65 28.15 -18.88
C TYR A 43 -19.19 26.87 -18.19
N ASP A 44 -19.81 26.57 -17.05
CA ASP A 44 -19.60 25.31 -16.35
C ASP A 44 -20.54 24.24 -16.89
N GLU A 45 -19.96 23.14 -17.37
CA GLU A 45 -20.71 21.97 -17.83
C GLU A 45 -20.60 20.84 -16.80
N TYR A 46 -21.74 20.34 -16.34
CA TYR A 46 -21.78 19.13 -15.54
C TYR A 46 -21.53 17.91 -16.43
N SER A 47 -20.32 17.36 -16.39
CA SER A 47 -19.83 16.38 -17.37
C SER A 47 -19.18 15.17 -16.71
N GLU A 48 -19.36 14.00 -17.33
CA GLU A 48 -18.61 12.78 -16.99
C GLU A 48 -17.20 12.78 -17.57
N ASN A 49 -16.88 13.69 -18.49
CA ASN A 49 -15.58 13.76 -19.14
C ASN A 49 -14.52 14.51 -18.29
N ASN A 50 -14.31 14.04 -17.08
CA ASN A 50 -13.36 14.60 -16.12
C ASN A 50 -12.06 13.78 -16.03
N PHE A 51 -11.02 14.39 -15.45
CA PHE A 51 -9.71 13.77 -15.35
C PHE A 51 -9.72 12.42 -14.60
N LEU A 52 -10.53 12.29 -13.55
CA LEU A 52 -10.67 11.03 -12.80
C LEU A 52 -11.16 9.91 -13.71
N ASN A 53 -12.26 10.15 -14.44
CA ASN A 53 -12.81 9.14 -15.35
C ASN A 53 -11.89 8.86 -16.54
N GLN A 54 -11.18 9.87 -17.04
CA GLN A 54 -10.19 9.70 -18.11
C GLN A 54 -9.04 8.79 -17.65
N VAL A 55 -8.54 8.96 -16.42
CA VAL A 55 -7.53 8.10 -15.79
C VAL A 55 -8.04 6.66 -15.67
N LEU A 56 -9.26 6.47 -15.16
CA LEU A 56 -9.86 5.14 -15.03
C LEU A 56 -10.08 4.46 -16.39
N LYS A 57 -10.57 5.20 -17.40
CA LYS A 57 -10.75 4.70 -18.78
C LYS A 57 -9.40 4.26 -19.36
N LYS A 58 -8.37 5.11 -19.25
CA LYS A 58 -7.02 4.79 -19.76
C LYS A 58 -6.47 3.53 -19.10
N ALA A 59 -6.56 3.41 -17.78
CA ALA A 59 -6.10 2.22 -17.05
C ALA A 59 -6.83 0.96 -17.52
N CYS A 60 -8.17 1.00 -17.67
CA CYS A 60 -8.94 -0.12 -18.20
C CYS A 60 -8.47 -0.58 -19.59
N ILE A 61 -8.25 0.37 -20.51
CA ILE A 61 -7.74 0.08 -21.85
C ILE A 61 -6.34 -0.53 -21.77
N SER A 62 -5.46 0.07 -20.97
CA SER A 62 -4.08 -0.42 -20.78
C SER A 62 -4.01 -1.86 -20.27
N ILE A 63 -4.94 -2.24 -19.38
CA ILE A 63 -5.07 -3.61 -18.86
C ILE A 63 -5.56 -4.56 -19.96
N LEU A 64 -6.59 -4.16 -20.74
CA LEU A 64 -7.12 -5.01 -21.82
C LEU A 64 -6.07 -5.37 -22.87
N CYS A 65 -5.11 -4.48 -23.15
CA CYS A 65 -4.02 -4.76 -24.09
C CYS A 65 -3.02 -5.81 -23.59
N ARG A 66 -3.08 -6.24 -22.32
CA ARG A 66 -2.05 -7.08 -21.67
C ARG A 66 -2.59 -8.35 -21.00
N ILE A 67 -3.91 -8.48 -20.85
CA ILE A 67 -4.54 -9.63 -20.19
C ILE A 67 -5.19 -10.56 -21.23
N ASN A 68 -4.97 -11.86 -21.10
CA ASN A 68 -5.59 -12.91 -21.94
C ASN A 68 -6.77 -13.64 -21.27
N ASP A 69 -7.12 -13.29 -20.02
CA ASP A 69 -8.27 -13.86 -19.32
C ASP A 69 -9.59 -13.26 -19.81
N ASN A 70 -10.42 -14.07 -20.48
CA ASN A 70 -11.70 -13.66 -21.05
C ASN A 70 -12.73 -13.18 -20.00
N SER A 71 -12.71 -13.74 -18.79
CA SER A 71 -13.61 -13.35 -17.69
C SER A 71 -13.27 -11.93 -17.22
N ILE A 72 -11.98 -11.65 -17.04
CA ILE A 72 -11.49 -10.31 -16.68
C ILE A 72 -11.76 -9.32 -17.82
N GLN A 73 -11.46 -9.68 -19.07
CA GLN A 73 -11.75 -8.83 -20.23
C GLN A 73 -13.23 -8.46 -20.33
N GLY A 74 -14.14 -9.42 -20.13
CA GLY A 74 -15.58 -9.16 -20.12
C GLY A 74 -16.01 -8.16 -19.05
N LYS A 75 -15.46 -8.28 -17.83
CA LYS A 75 -15.70 -7.32 -16.75
C LYS A 75 -15.18 -5.92 -17.10
N ILE A 76 -13.98 -5.81 -17.68
CA ILE A 76 -13.41 -4.51 -18.05
C ILE A 76 -14.19 -3.86 -19.20
N LYS A 77 -14.60 -4.62 -20.22
CA LYS A 77 -15.45 -4.10 -21.32
C LYS A 77 -16.78 -3.56 -20.79
N LYS A 78 -17.40 -4.23 -19.83
CA LYS A 78 -18.60 -3.74 -19.13
C LYS A 78 -18.34 -2.44 -18.34
N ILE A 79 -17.14 -2.27 -17.79
CA ILE A 79 -16.77 -0.99 -17.15
C ILE A 79 -16.59 0.10 -18.21
N LEU A 80 -15.91 -0.21 -19.31
CA LEU A 80 -15.66 0.73 -20.41
C LEU A 80 -16.93 1.24 -21.09
N SER A 81 -18.03 0.47 -21.09
CA SER A 81 -19.32 0.95 -21.60
C SER A 81 -19.89 2.12 -20.79
N TYR A 82 -19.48 2.31 -19.53
CA TYR A 82 -19.84 3.51 -18.76
C TYR A 82 -18.99 4.74 -19.14
N PHE A 83 -17.88 4.55 -19.83
CA PHE A 83 -16.94 5.61 -20.20
C PHE A 83 -17.04 5.99 -21.68
N GLN A 84 -18.21 5.82 -22.29
CA GLN A 84 -18.41 6.07 -23.73
C GLN A 84 -18.19 7.55 -24.07
N ASN A 85 -18.70 8.49 -23.29
CA ASN A 85 -18.53 9.93 -23.53
C ASN A 85 -17.36 10.55 -22.74
N VAL A 86 -16.42 9.72 -22.29
CA VAL A 86 -15.19 10.15 -21.63
C VAL A 86 -14.05 10.07 -22.62
N ASP A 87 -13.33 11.15 -22.84
CA ASP A 87 -12.27 11.19 -23.84
C ASP A 87 -11.05 10.38 -23.41
N LEU A 88 -10.31 9.86 -24.38
CA LEU A 88 -9.01 9.27 -24.12
C LEU A 88 -7.94 10.35 -24.30
N ILE A 89 -7.28 10.72 -23.20
CA ILE A 89 -6.22 11.74 -23.22
C ILE A 89 -4.84 11.14 -22.98
N TYR A 90 -3.81 11.92 -23.33
CA TYR A 90 -2.50 11.73 -22.72
C TYR A 90 -2.57 12.14 -21.25
N ILE A 91 -2.08 11.27 -20.37
CA ILE A 91 -2.09 11.52 -18.93
C ILE A 91 -0.72 12.02 -18.52
N ASP A 92 -0.67 13.30 -18.16
CA ASP A 92 0.53 13.90 -17.58
C ASP A 92 0.85 13.26 -16.22
N ARG A 93 2.11 12.86 -16.03
CA ARG A 93 2.58 12.15 -14.83
C ARG A 93 2.43 13.00 -13.58
N LYS A 94 2.74 14.30 -13.66
CA LYS A 94 2.63 15.21 -12.53
C LYS A 94 1.16 15.39 -12.12
N LYS A 95 0.27 15.64 -13.08
CA LYS A 95 -1.18 15.74 -12.84
C LYS A 95 -1.77 14.45 -12.25
N LEU A 96 -1.29 13.29 -12.68
CA LEU A 96 -1.70 11.99 -12.14
C LEU A 96 -1.29 11.81 -10.67
N LEU A 97 -0.07 12.22 -10.30
CA LEU A 97 0.47 12.15 -8.94
C LEU A 97 -0.17 13.18 -8.00
N ASP A 98 -0.36 14.41 -8.48
CA ASP A 98 -0.84 15.56 -7.71
C ASP A 98 -2.38 15.61 -7.57
N TYR A 99 -3.09 14.64 -8.15
CA TYR A 99 -4.55 14.58 -8.08
C TYR A 99 -5.06 14.51 -6.65
N LYS A 100 -5.99 15.42 -6.31
CA LYS A 100 -6.59 15.51 -4.97
C LYS A 100 -8.04 15.04 -5.01
N PHE A 101 -8.39 14.25 -4.00
CA PHE A 101 -9.76 13.82 -3.76
C PHE A 101 -10.51 14.84 -2.92
N TYR A 102 -11.81 14.93 -3.17
CA TYR A 102 -12.79 15.70 -2.45
C TYR A 102 -13.89 14.77 -1.94
N LYS A 103 -14.73 15.24 -0.99
CA LYS A 103 -15.78 14.40 -0.38
C LYS A 103 -16.73 13.76 -1.40
N ASN A 104 -16.96 14.40 -2.53
CA ASN A 104 -17.88 13.94 -3.59
C ASN A 104 -17.28 12.82 -4.47
N ASN A 105 -15.96 12.66 -4.51
CA ASN A 105 -15.27 11.68 -5.35
C ASN A 105 -14.41 10.67 -4.57
N ASP A 106 -14.36 10.78 -3.24
CA ASP A 106 -13.59 9.90 -2.35
C ASP A 106 -13.90 8.41 -2.54
N ARG A 107 -15.14 8.08 -2.92
CA ARG A 107 -15.55 6.70 -3.27
C ARG A 107 -14.74 6.06 -4.42
N PHE A 108 -14.02 6.86 -5.22
CA PHE A 108 -13.18 6.40 -6.33
C PHE A 108 -11.69 6.38 -5.98
N LYS A 109 -11.32 6.73 -4.74
CA LYS A 109 -9.93 6.84 -4.31
C LYS A 109 -9.15 5.56 -4.57
N ASP A 110 -9.64 4.42 -4.09
CA ASP A 110 -8.92 3.15 -4.21
C ASP A 110 -8.73 2.72 -5.68
N CYS A 111 -9.78 2.84 -6.51
CA CYS A 111 -9.66 2.49 -7.93
C CYS A 111 -8.76 3.47 -8.71
N TYR A 112 -8.75 4.75 -8.34
CA TYR A 112 -7.84 5.72 -8.92
C TYR A 112 -6.40 5.45 -8.49
N LEU A 113 -6.15 5.13 -7.21
CA LEU A 113 -4.82 4.76 -6.72
C LEU A 113 -4.28 3.54 -7.47
N LEU A 114 -5.11 2.52 -7.68
CA LEU A 114 -4.76 1.35 -8.48
C LEU A 114 -4.50 1.72 -9.95
N ALA A 115 -5.39 2.50 -10.57
CA ALA A 115 -5.21 2.98 -11.94
C ALA A 115 -3.92 3.79 -12.09
N ARG A 116 -3.60 4.66 -11.13
CA ARG A 116 -2.36 5.43 -11.06
C ARG A 116 -1.15 4.53 -11.01
N LEU A 117 -1.14 3.52 -10.12
CA LEU A 117 -0.04 2.55 -10.05
C LEU A 117 0.15 1.83 -11.39
N ILE A 118 -0.94 1.38 -12.01
CA ILE A 118 -0.90 0.72 -13.31
C ILE A 118 -0.28 1.64 -14.36
N LEU A 119 -0.79 2.86 -14.49
CA LEU A 119 -0.35 3.80 -15.53
C LEU A 119 1.08 4.30 -15.34
N LEU A 120 1.54 4.49 -14.09
CA LEU A 120 2.92 4.91 -13.80
C LEU A 120 3.93 3.84 -14.23
N ASN A 121 3.65 2.56 -13.94
CA ASN A 121 4.56 1.48 -14.34
C ASN A 121 4.57 1.27 -15.85
N LEU A 122 3.46 1.50 -16.53
CA LEU A 122 3.39 1.42 -17.99
C LEU A 122 4.08 2.60 -18.71
N SER A 123 4.27 3.74 -18.03
CA SER A 123 4.95 4.90 -18.62
C SER A 123 6.47 4.75 -18.72
N MET A 124 7.05 3.75 -18.05
CA MET A 124 8.49 3.48 -18.06
C MET A 124 8.94 2.62 -19.26
N ASP A 125 8.01 2.25 -20.14
CA ASP A 125 8.10 1.09 -21.03
C ASP A 125 8.19 1.47 -22.53
N ASN A 126 8.60 2.71 -22.84
CA ASN A 126 8.64 3.24 -24.21
C ASN A 126 9.98 3.02 -24.94
N SER A 127 10.79 2.02 -24.56
CA SER A 127 11.98 1.60 -25.30
C SER A 127 11.72 0.31 -26.10
N GLN A 128 11.04 0.46 -27.23
CA GLN A 128 11.14 -0.29 -28.51
C GLN A 128 11.47 -1.80 -28.56
N ASN A 129 11.40 -2.58 -27.48
CA ASN A 129 11.54 -4.03 -27.52
C ASN A 129 10.35 -4.70 -26.82
N ASN A 130 9.66 -5.52 -27.62
CA ASN A 130 8.53 -6.33 -27.19
C ASN A 130 9.01 -7.44 -26.24
N GLN A 131 8.90 -7.21 -24.93
CA GLN A 131 8.53 -8.18 -23.88
C GLN A 131 8.98 -7.63 -22.52
N GLU A 132 8.25 -6.70 -21.90
CA GLU A 132 8.74 -6.08 -20.66
C GLU A 132 7.65 -5.98 -19.58
N ALA A 133 8.07 -6.36 -18.37
CA ALA A 133 7.22 -6.83 -17.29
C ALA A 133 6.71 -5.67 -16.41
N PHE A 134 5.49 -5.81 -15.93
CA PHE A 134 4.95 -4.95 -14.86
C PHE A 134 5.79 -5.12 -13.58
N SER A 135 6.71 -4.19 -13.32
CA SER A 135 7.46 -4.14 -12.08
C SER A 135 6.94 -2.99 -11.23
N ILE A 136 6.32 -3.32 -10.09
CA ILE A 136 6.17 -2.34 -9.03
C ILE A 136 7.39 -2.49 -8.12
N LEU A 137 8.26 -1.49 -8.10
CA LEU A 137 9.34 -1.40 -7.13
C LEU A 137 8.75 -0.87 -5.82
N PHE A 138 8.28 -1.79 -4.96
CA PHE A 138 8.02 -1.49 -3.56
C PHE A 138 9.26 -1.78 -2.73
N GLU A 139 9.50 -0.99 -1.68
CA GLU A 139 10.30 -1.44 -0.55
C GLU A 139 9.56 -2.60 0.13
N ILE A 140 9.76 -3.81 -0.39
CA ILE A 140 8.97 -4.98 -0.02
C ILE A 140 9.14 -5.38 1.45
N ASN A 141 10.27 -5.03 2.06
CA ASN A 141 10.47 -5.16 3.51
C ASN A 141 9.44 -4.31 4.25
N THR A 142 9.35 -3.01 3.94
CA THR A 142 8.39 -2.07 4.53
C THR A 142 6.96 -2.53 4.31
N LEU A 143 6.62 -2.99 3.11
CA LEU A 143 5.27 -3.51 2.82
C LEU A 143 4.95 -4.76 3.65
N TYR A 144 5.92 -5.65 3.83
CA TYR A 144 5.76 -6.86 4.64
C TYR A 144 5.60 -6.52 6.13
N GLU A 145 6.41 -5.60 6.66
CA GLU A 145 6.30 -5.05 8.02
C GLU A 145 4.88 -4.49 8.27
N GLU A 146 4.42 -3.59 7.41
CA GLU A 146 3.10 -2.95 7.53
C GLU A 146 1.97 -3.96 7.41
N TYR A 147 2.05 -4.88 6.45
CA TYR A 147 1.04 -5.93 6.24
C TYR A 147 0.88 -6.80 7.48
N ILE A 148 1.98 -7.33 8.01
CA ILE A 148 1.96 -8.15 9.23
C ILE A 148 1.48 -7.32 10.42
N GLY A 149 1.97 -6.09 10.57
CA GLY A 149 1.56 -5.17 11.64
C GLY A 149 0.06 -4.94 11.68
N ILE A 150 -0.56 -4.65 10.53
CA ILE A 150 -2.01 -4.48 10.41
C ILE A 150 -2.77 -5.75 10.83
N LEU A 151 -2.31 -6.92 10.38
CA LEU A 151 -2.97 -8.18 10.71
C LEU A 151 -2.85 -8.53 12.19
N ILE A 152 -1.65 -8.42 12.76
CA ILE A 152 -1.42 -8.68 14.18
C ILE A 152 -2.24 -7.73 15.04
N LYS A 153 -2.25 -6.42 14.73
CA LYS A 153 -3.08 -5.44 15.43
C LYS A 153 -4.56 -5.84 15.42
N SER A 154 -5.07 -6.27 14.26
CA SER A 154 -6.46 -6.72 14.13
C SER A 154 -6.79 -8.00 14.93
N ILE A 155 -5.79 -8.78 15.31
CA ILE A 155 -5.95 -10.02 16.06
C ILE A 155 -5.77 -9.76 17.56
N TRP A 156 -4.74 -9.00 17.94
CA TRP A 156 -4.30 -8.81 19.32
C TRP A 156 -5.16 -7.80 20.07
N ASP A 157 -5.49 -6.67 19.45
CA ASP A 157 -6.26 -5.58 20.09
C ASP A 157 -7.71 -6.00 20.41
N ASN A 158 -8.25 -6.96 19.66
CA ASN A 158 -9.57 -7.56 19.94
C ASN A 158 -9.62 -8.29 21.30
N SER A 159 -8.48 -8.49 21.96
CA SER A 159 -8.37 -9.14 23.27
C SER A 159 -8.15 -8.15 24.42
N PHE A 160 -8.46 -6.85 24.25
CA PHE A 160 -8.19 -5.78 25.23
C PHE A 160 -6.70 -5.59 25.56
N ARG A 161 -5.82 -5.87 24.60
CA ARG A 161 -4.37 -5.70 24.70
C ARG A 161 -3.92 -4.60 23.74
N GLU A 162 -2.75 -4.01 23.99
CA GLU A 162 -2.20 -2.97 23.10
C GLU A 162 -1.13 -3.52 22.15
N THR A 163 -1.11 -2.98 20.92
CA THR A 163 -0.09 -3.25 19.90
C THR A 163 0.55 -1.95 19.44
N TYR A 164 1.88 -1.87 19.50
CA TYR A 164 2.64 -0.75 18.94
C TYR A 164 3.47 -1.24 17.74
N ILE A 165 3.30 -0.55 16.61
CA ILE A 165 4.09 -0.76 15.40
C ILE A 165 5.26 0.21 15.44
N GLN A 166 6.48 -0.30 15.22
CA GLN A 166 7.73 0.46 15.17
C GLN A 166 8.01 1.29 16.44
N ASP A 167 7.87 0.66 17.61
CA ASP A 167 8.14 1.28 18.91
C ASP A 167 9.60 1.80 18.98
N LYS A 168 9.77 3.04 19.48
CA LYS A 168 11.08 3.70 19.64
C LYS A 168 11.34 4.10 21.10
N SER A 169 10.63 3.50 22.05
CA SER A 169 10.68 3.89 23.46
C SER A 169 11.99 3.48 24.14
N LYS A 170 12.68 2.45 23.61
CA LYS A 170 13.92 1.91 24.15
C LYS A 170 15.15 2.28 23.32
N PHE A 171 16.27 2.38 24.03
CA PHE A 171 17.58 2.73 23.48
C PHE A 171 18.57 1.69 23.97
N LEU A 172 19.49 1.27 23.11
CA LEU A 172 20.47 0.26 23.46
C LEU A 172 21.54 0.84 24.39
N LEU A 173 21.96 2.08 24.14
CA LEU A 173 23.07 2.70 24.87
C LEU A 173 22.71 4.13 25.29
N LYS A 174 23.37 4.59 26.34
CA LYS A 174 23.37 6.00 26.73
C LYS A 174 24.82 6.44 26.77
N ASN A 175 25.14 7.51 26.07
CA ASN A 175 26.46 8.11 26.13
C ASN A 175 26.67 8.66 27.55
N GLU A 176 27.71 8.18 28.22
CA GLU A 176 27.98 8.50 29.62
C GLU A 176 28.35 9.97 29.81
N GLN A 177 29.19 10.53 28.93
CA GLN A 177 29.69 11.90 29.03
C GLN A 177 28.59 12.95 28.83
N THR A 178 27.70 12.71 27.88
CA THR A 178 26.65 13.68 27.49
C THR A 178 25.29 13.35 28.08
N GLY A 179 25.12 12.16 28.66
CA GLY A 179 23.84 11.63 29.09
C GLY A 179 22.84 11.37 27.95
N LYS A 180 23.22 11.56 26.68
CA LYS A 180 22.33 11.37 25.53
C LYS A 180 22.05 9.89 25.34
N LYS A 181 20.78 9.55 25.09
CA LYS A 181 20.40 8.19 24.69
C LYS A 181 20.78 8.01 23.23
N ASN A 182 21.64 7.02 22.95
CA ASN A 182 22.18 6.74 21.64
C ASN A 182 21.68 5.36 21.17
N PHE A 183 21.62 5.14 19.86
CA PHE A 183 21.23 3.86 19.26
C PHE A 183 19.83 3.39 19.67
N ASN A 184 18.80 3.99 19.07
CA ASN A 184 17.41 3.60 19.30
C ASN A 184 17.18 2.17 18.82
N LEU A 185 16.47 1.39 19.63
CA LEU A 185 15.93 0.12 19.19
C LEU A 185 14.59 0.39 18.50
N ARG A 186 14.37 -0.27 17.36
CA ARG A 186 13.15 -0.15 16.57
C ARG A 186 12.69 -1.52 16.11
N PRO A 187 12.14 -2.35 17.02
CA PRO A 187 11.43 -3.56 16.60
C PRO A 187 10.23 -3.19 15.72
N ASP A 188 9.90 -4.06 14.76
CA ASP A 188 8.78 -3.80 13.84
C ASP A 188 7.44 -3.79 14.58
N ILE A 189 7.24 -4.73 15.51
CA ILE A 189 5.98 -4.91 16.25
C ILE A 189 6.28 -5.27 17.70
N VAL A 190 5.60 -4.61 18.63
CA VAL A 190 5.67 -4.88 20.07
C VAL A 190 4.25 -5.10 20.60
N LEU A 191 4.04 -6.25 21.23
CA LEU A 191 2.78 -6.66 21.82
C LEU A 191 2.84 -6.53 23.33
N TYR A 192 1.84 -5.87 23.89
CA TYR A 192 1.69 -5.68 25.33
C TYR A 192 0.66 -6.67 25.88
N ASP A 193 0.88 -7.12 27.12
CA ASP A 193 -0.08 -7.95 27.83
C ASP A 193 -1.22 -7.11 28.45
N LEU A 194 -2.11 -7.75 29.21
CA LEU A 194 -3.22 -7.07 29.89
C LEU A 194 -2.77 -6.15 31.04
N LYS A 195 -1.53 -6.26 31.50
CA LYS A 195 -0.94 -5.39 32.53
C LYS A 195 -0.18 -4.21 31.92
N ASN A 196 -0.27 -4.05 30.60
CA ASN A 196 0.45 -3.05 29.82
C ASN A 196 1.99 -3.21 29.93
N GLU A 197 2.46 -4.46 30.05
CA GLU A 197 3.88 -4.80 29.98
C GLU A 197 4.22 -5.44 28.63
N TYR A 198 5.45 -5.23 28.16
CA TYR A 198 5.94 -5.88 26.94
C TYR A 198 5.86 -7.41 27.07
N GLU A 199 5.16 -8.07 26.15
CA GLU A 199 4.99 -9.53 26.16
C GLU A 199 5.82 -10.20 25.06
N ILE A 200 5.63 -9.73 23.82
CA ILE A 200 6.20 -10.32 22.61
C ILE A 200 6.75 -9.22 21.71
N ILE A 201 7.95 -9.42 21.17
CA ILE A 201 8.55 -8.57 20.15
C ILE A 201 8.63 -9.38 18.87
N ILE A 202 8.24 -8.78 17.75
CA ILE A 202 8.26 -9.43 16.44
C ILE A 202 9.03 -8.52 15.48
N ASP A 203 9.97 -9.11 14.77
CA ASP A 203 10.76 -8.48 13.73
C ASP A 203 10.63 -9.32 12.45
N THR A 204 10.23 -8.67 11.38
CA THR A 204 9.83 -9.31 10.13
C THR A 204 11.00 -9.28 9.14
N LYS A 205 11.17 -10.36 8.37
CA LYS A 205 12.24 -10.45 7.37
C LYS A 205 11.68 -10.92 6.04
N TRP A 206 11.75 -10.08 5.00
CA TRP A 206 11.37 -10.47 3.64
C TRP A 206 12.48 -11.29 2.96
N LYS A 207 12.61 -12.56 3.36
CA LYS A 207 13.50 -13.54 2.72
C LYS A 207 13.04 -14.96 3.04
N ALA A 208 13.38 -15.90 2.17
CA ALA A 208 13.20 -17.31 2.49
C ALA A 208 14.15 -17.68 3.65
N ILE A 209 13.58 -18.33 4.67
CA ILE A 209 14.34 -18.89 5.79
C ILE A 209 15.04 -20.21 5.40
N GLU A 210 14.55 -20.88 4.36
CA GLU A 210 15.02 -22.18 3.91
C GLU A 210 15.21 -22.18 2.40
N VAL A 211 16.38 -22.63 1.93
CA VAL A 211 16.71 -22.80 0.51
C VAL A 211 17.36 -24.19 0.36
N ASP A 212 16.86 -25.01 -0.55
CA ASP A 212 17.36 -26.38 -0.79
C ASP A 212 17.46 -27.23 0.48
N SER A 213 16.44 -27.15 1.34
CA SER A 213 16.38 -27.83 2.66
C SER A 213 17.37 -27.34 3.71
N ASN A 214 18.20 -26.34 3.40
CA ASN A 214 19.08 -25.70 4.35
C ASN A 214 18.41 -24.49 4.98
N VAL A 215 18.44 -24.42 6.32
CA VAL A 215 17.85 -23.32 7.07
C VAL A 215 18.91 -22.26 7.35
N PHE A 216 18.62 -21.01 7.01
CA PHE A 216 19.55 -19.89 7.09
C PHE A 216 19.08 -18.83 8.10
N TYR A 217 19.87 -18.67 9.16
CA TYR A 217 19.73 -17.56 10.11
C TYR A 217 20.94 -16.64 9.97
N ARG A 218 20.72 -15.33 9.87
CA ARG A 218 21.84 -14.38 9.92
C ARG A 218 22.15 -14.09 11.38
N SER A 219 23.42 -14.21 11.77
CA SER A 219 23.87 -13.88 13.13
C SER A 219 23.49 -12.46 13.53
N SER A 220 23.51 -11.52 12.58
CA SER A 220 23.06 -10.14 12.77
C SER A 220 21.61 -10.04 13.26
N ASP A 221 20.70 -10.87 12.71
CA ASP A 221 19.29 -10.87 13.09
C ASP A 221 19.13 -11.41 14.51
N ILE A 222 19.88 -12.45 14.86
CA ILE A 222 19.89 -13.04 16.21
C ILE A 222 20.44 -12.05 17.24
N TYR A 223 21.53 -11.34 16.92
CA TYR A 223 22.07 -10.29 17.79
C TYR A 223 21.10 -9.13 17.97
N GLN A 224 20.39 -8.73 16.91
CA GLN A 224 19.32 -7.74 16.99
C GLN A 224 18.20 -8.21 17.94
N MET A 225 17.77 -9.47 17.83
CA MET A 225 16.74 -10.03 18.73
C MET A 225 17.22 -10.09 20.17
N TYR A 226 18.50 -10.40 20.39
CA TYR A 226 19.11 -10.38 21.71
C TYR A 226 19.11 -8.98 22.31
N ALA A 227 19.46 -7.95 21.53
CA ALA A 227 19.37 -6.55 21.97
C ALA A 227 17.93 -6.15 22.33
N TYR A 228 16.93 -6.58 21.56
CA TYR A 228 15.53 -6.33 21.88
C TYR A 228 15.09 -7.04 23.16
N ILE A 229 15.27 -8.35 23.27
CA ILE A 229 14.76 -9.11 24.42
C ILE A 229 15.42 -8.70 25.74
N THR A 230 16.63 -8.15 25.69
CA THR A 230 17.34 -7.64 26.87
C THR A 230 16.93 -6.23 27.26
N ALA A 231 16.72 -5.33 26.29
CA ALA A 231 16.29 -3.94 26.56
C ALA A 231 14.81 -3.81 26.93
N TYR A 232 13.97 -4.74 26.48
CA TYR A 232 12.56 -4.82 26.84
C TYR A 232 12.38 -5.87 27.95
N GLU A 233 12.58 -5.43 29.19
CA GLU A 233 12.79 -6.28 30.38
C GLU A 233 11.69 -7.33 30.62
N ASN A 234 10.42 -7.01 30.39
CA ASN A 234 9.31 -7.95 30.62
C ASN A 234 8.99 -8.84 29.41
N ALA A 235 9.54 -8.53 28.23
CA ALA A 235 9.30 -9.32 27.03
C ALA A 235 9.88 -10.72 27.21
N LYS A 236 9.04 -11.74 26.95
CA LYS A 236 9.40 -13.16 27.11
C LYS A 236 9.81 -13.79 25.79
N ARG A 237 9.35 -13.24 24.67
CA ARG A 237 9.57 -13.81 23.33
C ARG A 237 10.00 -12.73 22.35
N CYS A 238 11.05 -13.00 21.60
CA CYS A 238 11.43 -12.30 20.39
C CYS A 238 11.23 -13.25 19.22
N ILE A 239 10.48 -12.83 18.20
CA ILE A 239 10.12 -13.67 17.06
C ILE A 239 10.68 -13.04 15.78
N LEU A 240 11.56 -13.76 15.10
CA LEU A 240 11.90 -13.49 13.71
C LEU A 240 10.84 -14.13 12.82
N LEU A 241 10.06 -13.30 12.13
CA LEU A 241 8.94 -13.75 11.30
C LEU A 241 9.28 -13.65 9.81
N TYR A 242 9.19 -14.79 9.12
CA TYR A 242 9.52 -14.93 7.70
C TYR A 242 8.28 -15.30 6.88
N PRO A 243 8.19 -14.88 5.60
CA PRO A 243 7.13 -15.33 4.72
C PRO A 243 7.35 -16.78 4.26
N CYS A 244 6.26 -17.53 4.06
CA CYS A 244 6.28 -18.82 3.35
C CYS A 244 5.05 -18.99 2.45
N ILE A 245 5.11 -19.96 1.52
CA ILE A 245 4.04 -20.19 0.53
C ILE A 245 3.06 -21.27 1.00
N GLN A 246 3.53 -22.43 1.49
CA GLN A 246 2.63 -23.56 1.78
C GLN A 246 2.93 -24.40 3.02
N LYS A 247 4.14 -24.34 3.59
CA LYS A 247 4.50 -25.16 4.76
C LYS A 247 4.78 -24.29 5.98
N ASP A 248 3.95 -24.45 7.00
CA ASP A 248 4.30 -24.10 8.38
C ASP A 248 5.22 -25.22 8.88
N LYS A 249 6.52 -24.91 9.01
CA LYS A 249 7.52 -25.82 9.57
C LYS A 249 7.94 -25.26 10.92
N ASN A 250 8.22 -26.14 11.87
CA ASN A 250 8.84 -25.74 13.12
C ASN A 250 10.31 -25.41 12.86
N TYR A 251 10.66 -24.14 12.99
CA TYR A 251 12.04 -23.66 13.00
C TYR A 251 12.56 -23.55 14.43
N SER A 252 13.85 -23.21 14.55
CA SER A 252 14.56 -23.17 15.82
C SER A 252 13.94 -22.20 16.83
N SER A 253 13.98 -22.61 18.10
CA SER A 253 13.70 -21.78 19.26
C SER A 253 14.90 -21.87 20.19
N TRP A 254 15.44 -20.72 20.59
CA TRP A 254 16.60 -20.61 21.44
C TRP A 254 16.20 -19.98 22.77
N LYS A 255 16.48 -20.69 23.86
CA LYS A 255 16.31 -20.18 25.22
C LYS A 255 17.54 -19.36 25.59
N LEU A 256 17.35 -18.18 26.18
CA LEU A 256 18.46 -17.40 26.72
C LEU A 256 19.05 -18.07 27.98
N SER A 257 20.25 -17.63 28.35
CA SER A 257 20.95 -18.10 29.55
C SER A 257 20.12 -17.88 30.83
N GLU A 258 20.49 -18.57 31.91
CA GLU A 258 19.76 -18.54 33.18
C GLU A 258 19.62 -17.13 33.78
N SER A 259 20.51 -16.19 33.44
CA SER A 259 20.42 -14.78 33.84
C SER A 259 19.17 -14.06 33.29
N PHE A 260 18.58 -14.59 32.20
CA PHE A 260 17.43 -14.03 31.50
C PHE A 260 16.25 -15.02 31.52
N LYS A 261 15.96 -15.59 32.71
CA LYS A 261 14.99 -16.66 32.94
C LYS A 261 13.71 -16.53 32.10
N GLY A 262 13.40 -17.58 31.34
CA GLY A 262 12.13 -17.71 30.62
C GLY A 262 12.01 -16.86 29.35
N LYS A 263 13.13 -16.30 28.85
CA LYS A 263 13.18 -15.56 27.59
C LYS A 263 13.62 -16.42 26.42
N PHE A 264 12.95 -16.26 25.27
CA PHE A 264 13.17 -17.05 24.07
C PHE A 264 13.33 -16.16 22.83
N ILE A 265 14.21 -16.57 21.93
CA ILE A 265 14.29 -16.07 20.56
C ILE A 265 13.79 -17.20 19.65
N GLU A 266 12.84 -16.91 18.77
CA GLU A 266 12.18 -17.90 17.93
C GLU A 266 12.22 -17.48 16.47
N ALA A 267 12.46 -18.43 15.58
CA ALA A 267 12.19 -18.24 14.16
C ALA A 267 10.83 -18.87 13.82
N LYS A 268 9.98 -18.12 13.11
CA LYS A 268 8.64 -18.57 12.69
C LYS A 268 8.38 -18.15 11.25
N THR A 269 7.51 -18.89 10.56
CA THR A 269 7.02 -18.53 9.24
C THR A 269 5.52 -18.24 9.25
N VAL A 270 5.07 -17.45 8.28
CA VAL A 270 3.66 -17.14 8.08
C VAL A 270 3.30 -17.28 6.60
N ARG A 271 2.19 -17.96 6.29
CA ARG A 271 1.75 -18.10 4.91
C ARG A 271 1.19 -16.80 4.36
N LEU A 272 1.50 -16.49 3.11
CA LEU A 272 1.03 -15.29 2.39
C LEU A 272 0.10 -15.61 1.20
N ASP A 273 -0.36 -16.85 1.10
CA ASP A 273 -1.26 -17.32 0.04
C ASP A 273 -2.68 -16.73 0.17
N ASP A 274 -3.19 -16.61 1.39
CA ASP A 274 -4.49 -16.04 1.70
C ASP A 274 -4.50 -15.33 3.06
N ILE A 275 -5.19 -14.18 3.16
CA ILE A 275 -5.25 -13.36 4.38
C ILE A 275 -5.79 -14.16 5.58
N LYS A 276 -6.75 -15.07 5.38
CA LYS A 276 -7.29 -15.90 6.47
C LYS A 276 -6.25 -16.90 6.96
N ASN A 277 -5.48 -17.50 6.06
CA ASN A 277 -4.38 -18.39 6.41
C ASN A 277 -3.30 -17.64 7.19
N THR A 278 -2.89 -16.47 6.71
CA THR A 278 -1.95 -15.59 7.40
C THR A 278 -2.43 -15.26 8.81
N LYS A 279 -3.69 -14.84 8.97
CA LYS A 279 -4.27 -14.54 10.30
C LYS A 279 -4.29 -15.75 11.23
N ASN A 280 -4.60 -16.93 10.71
CA ASN A 280 -4.64 -18.16 11.51
C ASN A 280 -3.23 -18.56 11.99
N ASP A 281 -2.23 -18.45 11.13
CA ASP A 281 -0.83 -18.74 11.49
C ASP A 281 -0.33 -17.73 12.53
N LEU A 282 -0.58 -16.43 12.33
CA LEU A 282 -0.25 -15.39 13.30
C LEU A 282 -0.90 -15.65 14.67
N LYS A 283 -2.18 -16.02 14.70
CA LYS A 283 -2.88 -16.40 15.95
C LYS A 283 -2.17 -17.55 16.68
N LYS A 284 -1.77 -18.59 15.96
CA LYS A 284 -1.03 -19.71 16.56
C LYS A 284 0.31 -19.24 17.11
N ILE A 285 1.04 -18.42 16.36
CA ILE A 285 2.37 -17.91 16.76
C ILE A 285 2.28 -17.09 18.06
N ILE A 286 1.29 -16.20 18.16
CA ILE A 286 1.20 -15.26 19.28
C ILE A 286 0.44 -15.80 20.50
N PHE A 287 -0.51 -16.76 20.32
CA PHE A 287 -1.32 -17.30 21.43
C PHE A 287 -1.06 -18.76 21.80
N ASN A 288 -0.54 -19.62 20.91
CA ASN A 288 -0.27 -21.01 21.29
C ASN A 288 1.09 -21.11 21.99
N TYR A 289 1.06 -21.00 23.32
CA TYR A 289 2.19 -21.35 24.18
C TYR A 289 2.38 -22.88 24.15
N LYS A 290 3.49 -23.34 23.58
CA LYS A 290 4.02 -24.67 23.90
C LYS A 290 5.20 -24.47 24.84
N PHE A 291 4.96 -24.69 26.12
CA PHE A 291 6.01 -25.08 27.07
C PHE A 291 5.69 -26.51 27.51
#